data_AF-A0A9D7LTA6-F1
#
_entry.id   AF-A0A9D7LTA6-F1
#
_cell.length_a   1.000
_cell.length_b   1.000
_cell.length_c   1.000
_cell.angle_alpha   90.00
_cell.angle_beta   90.00
_cell.angle_gamma   90.00
#
_symmetry.space_group_name_H-M   'P 1'
#
loop_
_entity.id
_entity.type
_entity.pdbx_description
1 polymer ?
#
loop_
_entity_poly.entity_id
_entity_poly.type
_entity_poly.pdbx_seq_one_letter_code
_entity_poly.pdbx_strand_id
1 'polypeptide(L)'
;MSDGTNDDKVGYGRPPRSGQFKSGQSGNPLGRPRKAKKANRSLPAIEPTRKLFREVASRPVMVREGERSFEIPITEAVIMALAKQAMQGGVLAQRTYLQYQLADDAIVAAAKRETFEYWRDYVRRKEVEIAKANAAGRQPPEPLPHPDDIRFDFATLGVRFVGPQNEQGVEKCRKEWREVLFLIEVMIHQGIHDPQAIFNPGPEVDIYALLFLILIAGIPRRFRVRSETHLAAMDARFCMTPARQRAALRELGEAVGFPIDPDQRLPKLDLRLANLRINEGALEQYVWPKVTSA
;
A
#
# COMPACT_ATOMS: atom_id res chain seq x y z
N MET A 1 -20.29 57.52 -86.72
CA MET A 1 -19.52 56.37 -86.21
C MET A 1 -19.25 56.67 -84.74
N SER A 2 -20.09 56.31 -83.75
CA SER A 2 -20.53 55.00 -83.25
C SER A 2 -19.39 54.08 -82.79
N ASP A 3 -19.07 54.14 -81.50
CA ASP A 3 -18.84 53.04 -80.55
C ASP A 3 -18.20 53.67 -79.29
N GLY A 4 -18.72 53.58 -78.06
CA GLY A 4 -19.40 52.47 -77.44
C GLY A 4 -18.45 51.81 -76.44
N THR A 5 -18.35 52.29 -75.18
CA THR A 5 -18.03 51.39 -74.06
C THR A 5 -18.53 51.92 -72.73
N ASN A 6 -19.52 51.20 -72.23
CA ASN A 6 -20.31 51.41 -71.03
C ASN A 6 -19.73 50.50 -69.94
N ASP A 7 -18.60 50.87 -69.32
CA ASP A 7 -17.84 49.94 -68.46
C ASP A 7 -17.64 50.41 -67.00
N ASP A 8 -18.49 51.32 -66.52
CA ASP A 8 -18.43 51.87 -65.15
C ASP A 8 -19.59 51.43 -64.22
N LYS A 9 -20.30 50.33 -64.55
CA LYS A 9 -21.33 49.79 -63.66
C LYS A 9 -20.72 48.93 -62.55
N VAL A 10 -20.43 49.57 -61.43
CA VAL A 10 -20.12 48.91 -60.14
C VAL A 10 -21.36 48.14 -59.66
N GLY A 11 -21.20 46.88 -59.26
CA GLY A 11 -22.30 46.01 -58.85
C GLY A 11 -21.82 44.77 -58.11
N TYR A 12 -22.74 43.90 -57.69
CA TYR A 12 -22.40 42.67 -56.97
C TYR A 12 -21.43 41.80 -57.80
N GLY A 13 -20.28 41.46 -57.22
CA GLY A 13 -19.21 40.72 -57.91
C GLY A 13 -18.35 41.55 -58.88
N ARG A 14 -18.58 42.86 -58.98
CA ARG A 14 -17.80 43.79 -59.83
C ARG A 14 -17.31 45.00 -59.02
N PRO A 15 -16.27 44.82 -58.18
CA PRO A 15 -15.71 45.91 -57.40
C PRO A 15 -15.11 47.00 -58.30
N PRO A 16 -15.14 48.28 -57.89
CA PRO A 16 -14.63 49.38 -58.70
C PRO A 16 -13.13 49.20 -58.98
N ARG A 17 -12.70 49.59 -60.19
CA ARG A 17 -11.30 49.42 -60.64
C ARG A 17 -10.29 50.10 -59.71
N SER A 18 -10.67 51.19 -59.04
CA SER A 18 -9.83 51.90 -58.06
C SER A 18 -9.47 51.06 -56.83
N GLY A 19 -10.27 50.05 -56.48
CA GLY A 19 -10.07 49.17 -55.32
C GLY A 19 -9.60 47.76 -55.68
N GLN A 20 -9.40 47.44 -56.96
CA GLN A 20 -8.92 46.14 -57.39
C GLN A 20 -7.41 46.02 -57.14
N PHE A 21 -6.97 44.89 -56.57
CA PHE A 21 -5.55 44.61 -56.44
C PHE A 21 -4.91 44.47 -57.84
N LYS A 22 -3.70 45.02 -58.01
CA LYS A 22 -2.96 44.88 -59.26
C LYS A 22 -2.63 43.40 -59.49
N SER A 23 -2.84 42.92 -60.71
CA SER A 23 -2.47 41.56 -61.11
C SER A 23 -0.99 41.31 -60.80
N GLY A 24 -0.69 40.21 -60.12
CA GLY A 24 0.67 39.86 -59.68
C GLY A 24 1.12 40.48 -58.35
N GLN A 25 0.35 41.38 -57.74
CA GLN A 25 0.68 42.01 -56.47
C GLN A 25 -0.38 41.69 -55.40
N SER A 26 -0.02 40.82 -54.45
CA SER A 26 -0.86 40.53 -53.28
C SER A 26 -1.08 41.80 -52.46
N GLY A 27 -2.34 42.07 -52.05
CA GLY A 27 -2.68 43.14 -51.11
C GLY A 27 -2.08 42.96 -49.71
N ASN A 28 -1.55 41.76 -49.42
CA ASN A 28 -0.73 41.50 -48.24
C ASN A 28 0.60 40.86 -48.68
N PRO A 29 1.60 41.68 -49.07
CA PRO A 29 2.88 41.20 -49.58
C PRO A 29 3.67 40.34 -48.59
N LEU A 30 3.46 40.58 -47.28
CA LEU A 30 4.12 39.86 -46.19
C LEU A 30 3.37 38.60 -45.76
N GLY A 31 2.20 38.35 -46.37
CA GLY A 31 1.31 37.25 -46.00
C GLY A 31 0.80 37.36 -44.56
N ARG A 32 0.06 36.34 -44.13
CA ARG A 32 -0.29 36.19 -42.72
C ARG A 32 0.99 35.81 -41.95
N PRO A 33 1.36 36.51 -40.86
CA PRO A 33 2.54 36.16 -40.10
C PRO A 33 2.47 34.69 -39.64
N ARG A 34 3.58 33.97 -39.80
CA ARG A 34 3.70 32.56 -39.41
C ARG A 34 3.30 32.42 -37.94
N LYS A 35 2.30 31.58 -37.66
CA LYS A 35 1.87 31.25 -36.30
C LYS A 35 3.12 30.85 -35.51
N ALA A 36 3.43 31.57 -34.43
CA ALA A 36 4.59 31.26 -33.60
C ALA A 36 4.54 29.77 -33.24
N LYS A 37 5.63 29.03 -33.50
CA LYS A 37 5.76 27.66 -32.99
C LYS A 37 5.48 27.76 -31.49
N LYS A 38 4.58 26.92 -30.96
CA LYS A 38 4.44 26.77 -29.51
C LYS A 38 5.79 26.25 -29.02
N ALA A 39 6.70 27.17 -28.69
CA ALA A 39 7.81 26.84 -27.83
C ALA A 39 7.16 26.21 -26.61
N ASN A 40 7.63 25.03 -26.22
CA ASN A 40 7.37 24.48 -24.91
C ASN A 40 7.91 25.51 -23.92
N ARG A 41 7.06 26.48 -23.61
CA ARG A 41 7.32 27.55 -22.68
C ARG A 41 7.19 26.83 -21.35
N SER A 42 8.30 26.25 -20.90
CA SER A 42 8.53 26.08 -19.48
C SER A 42 8.46 27.50 -18.93
N LEU A 43 7.25 27.89 -18.54
CA LEU A 43 6.89 29.24 -18.15
C LEU A 43 7.45 29.46 -16.74
N PRO A 44 8.45 30.34 -16.54
CA PRO A 44 8.92 30.69 -15.20
C PRO A 44 7.97 31.67 -14.48
N ALA A 45 6.74 31.83 -14.97
CA ALA A 45 5.74 32.78 -14.47
C ALA A 45 4.43 32.10 -14.02
N ILE A 46 4.38 30.76 -13.95
CA ILE A 46 3.19 30.03 -13.49
C ILE A 46 3.05 30.08 -11.95
N GLU A 47 4.11 30.37 -11.20
CA GLU A 47 4.09 30.30 -9.73
C GLU A 47 3.05 31.20 -9.03
N PRO A 48 2.92 32.51 -9.33
CA PRO A 48 1.94 33.36 -8.64
C PRO A 48 0.49 32.93 -8.95
N THR A 49 0.20 32.52 -10.18
CA THR A 49 -1.14 32.02 -10.57
C THR A 49 -1.43 30.65 -9.98
N ARG A 50 -0.46 29.73 -9.92
CA ARG A 50 -0.62 28.43 -9.25
C ARG A 50 -0.85 28.59 -7.76
N LYS A 51 -0.11 29.49 -7.12
CA LYS A 51 -0.28 29.79 -5.69
C LYS A 51 -1.66 30.36 -5.42
N LEU A 52 -2.07 31.38 -6.17
CA LEU A 52 -3.43 31.95 -6.07
C LEU A 52 -4.52 30.90 -6.34
N PHE A 53 -4.34 30.06 -7.36
CA PHE A 53 -5.29 29.00 -7.66
C PHE A 53 -5.41 27.99 -6.51
N ARG A 54 -4.28 27.59 -5.90
CA ARG A 54 -4.27 26.70 -4.73
C ARG A 54 -4.93 27.34 -3.52
N GLU A 55 -4.67 28.61 -3.26
CA GLU A 55 -5.29 29.36 -2.17
C GLU A 55 -6.80 29.47 -2.33
N VAL A 56 -7.27 29.82 -3.53
CA VAL A 56 -8.71 29.88 -3.84
C VAL A 56 -9.34 28.49 -3.77
N ALA A 57 -8.71 27.48 -4.36
CA ALA A 57 -9.15 26.09 -4.36
C ALA A 57 -9.43 25.51 -2.97
N SER A 58 -8.66 25.95 -1.96
CA SER A 58 -8.80 25.52 -0.56
C SER A 58 -9.80 26.35 0.25
N ARG A 59 -10.34 27.45 -0.28
CA ARG A 59 -11.32 28.25 0.48
C ARG A 59 -12.61 27.45 0.64
N PRO A 60 -13.20 27.48 1.84
CA PRO A 60 -14.49 26.85 2.05
C PRO A 60 -15.63 27.63 1.38
N VAL A 61 -16.64 26.91 0.94
CA VAL A 61 -17.92 27.42 0.44
C VAL A 61 -19.06 26.60 1.01
N MET A 62 -20.18 27.26 1.29
CA MET A 62 -21.40 26.60 1.74
C MET A 62 -22.10 25.94 0.55
N VAL A 63 -22.23 24.62 0.58
CA VAL A 63 -22.97 23.84 -0.41
C VAL A 63 -24.21 23.24 0.24
N ARG A 64 -25.35 23.26 -0.47
CA ARG A 64 -26.62 22.71 -0.02
C ARG A 64 -26.99 21.47 -0.82
N GLU A 65 -27.20 20.36 -0.12
CA GLU A 65 -27.76 19.13 -0.67
C GLU A 65 -29.07 18.79 0.06
N GLY A 66 -30.19 19.00 -0.63
CA GLY A 66 -31.52 18.82 -0.04
C GLY A 66 -31.75 19.76 1.15
N GLU A 67 -31.96 19.17 2.32
CA GLU A 67 -32.19 19.89 3.58
C GLU A 67 -30.90 20.18 4.37
N ARG A 68 -29.76 19.60 3.98
CA ARG A 68 -28.49 19.76 4.70
C ARG A 68 -27.58 20.76 3.97
N SER A 69 -26.95 21.64 4.73
CA SER A 69 -25.91 22.56 4.26
C SER A 69 -24.61 22.27 5.00
N PHE A 70 -23.53 22.10 4.26
CA PHE A 70 -22.21 21.82 4.82
C PHE A 70 -21.14 22.61 4.09
N GLU A 71 -20.03 22.87 4.79
CA GLU A 71 -18.94 23.70 4.32
C GLU A 71 -17.84 22.82 3.72
N ILE A 72 -17.54 23.00 2.44
CA ILE A 72 -16.51 22.22 1.71
C ILE A 72 -15.60 23.13 0.89
N PRO A 73 -14.35 22.72 0.61
CA PRO A 73 -13.46 23.45 -0.28
C PRO A 73 -14.07 23.67 -1.67
N ILE A 74 -13.75 24.81 -2.31
CA ILE A 74 -14.23 25.15 -3.67
C ILE A 74 -13.97 24.04 -4.68
N THR A 75 -12.80 23.39 -4.61
CA THR A 75 -12.44 22.32 -5.56
C THR A 75 -13.40 21.14 -5.43
N GLU A 76 -13.74 20.75 -4.21
CA GLU A 76 -14.68 19.67 -3.94
C GLU A 76 -16.08 20.04 -4.44
N ALA A 77 -16.54 21.26 -4.15
CA ALA A 77 -17.82 21.77 -4.63
C ALA A 77 -17.95 21.75 -6.16
N VAL A 78 -16.88 22.13 -6.88
CA VAL A 78 -16.84 22.12 -8.35
C VAL A 78 -16.88 20.69 -8.90
N ILE A 79 -16.14 19.76 -8.29
CA ILE A 79 -16.15 18.35 -8.70
C ILE A 79 -17.53 17.74 -8.47
N MET A 80 -18.17 18.01 -7.32
CA MET A 80 -19.53 17.55 -7.03
C MET A 80 -20.56 18.11 -8.02
N ALA A 81 -20.47 19.41 -8.33
CA ALA A 81 -21.36 20.03 -9.32
C ALA A 81 -21.18 19.42 -10.71
N LEU A 82 -19.92 19.18 -11.13
CA LEU A 82 -19.62 18.50 -12.40
C LEU A 82 -20.18 17.09 -12.43
N ALA A 83 -19.99 16.30 -11.37
CA ALA A 83 -20.53 14.96 -11.25
C ALA A 83 -22.07 14.96 -11.29
N LYS A 84 -22.72 15.88 -10.57
CA LYS A 84 -24.18 16.04 -10.58
C LYS A 84 -24.70 16.35 -11.98
N GLN A 85 -24.07 17.27 -12.70
CA GLN A 85 -24.45 17.62 -14.07
C GLN A 85 -24.22 16.45 -15.04
N ALA A 86 -23.15 15.67 -14.85
CA ALA A 86 -22.89 14.46 -15.63
C ALA A 86 -23.97 13.39 -15.40
N MET A 87 -24.38 13.16 -14.15
CA MET A 87 -25.46 12.24 -13.79
C MET A 87 -26.81 12.65 -14.39
N GLN A 88 -27.06 13.95 -14.54
CA GLN A 88 -28.29 14.50 -15.13
C GLN A 88 -28.33 14.46 -16.67
N GLY A 89 -27.32 13.86 -17.33
CA GLY A 89 -27.32 13.67 -18.79
C GLY A 89 -26.63 14.78 -19.59
N GLY A 90 -25.90 15.70 -18.93
CA GLY A 90 -25.14 16.72 -19.63
C GLY A 90 -23.95 16.12 -20.39
N VAL A 91 -24.05 15.98 -21.72
CA VAL A 91 -23.03 15.33 -22.57
C VAL A 91 -21.62 15.91 -22.38
N LEU A 92 -21.49 17.24 -22.29
CA LEU A 92 -20.21 17.89 -22.07
C LEU A 92 -19.65 17.60 -20.66
N ALA A 93 -20.51 17.59 -19.64
CA ALA A 93 -20.12 17.28 -18.26
C ALA A 93 -19.69 15.81 -18.13
N GLN A 94 -20.44 14.87 -18.73
CA GLN A 94 -20.08 13.45 -18.78
C GLN A 94 -18.72 13.24 -19.46
N ARG A 95 -18.51 13.85 -20.64
CA ARG A 95 -17.24 13.76 -21.34
C ARG A 95 -16.09 14.32 -20.50
N THR A 96 -16.29 15.48 -19.88
CA THR A 96 -15.26 16.12 -19.05
C THR A 96 -14.93 15.28 -17.83
N TYR A 97 -15.95 14.75 -17.14
CA TYR A 97 -15.78 13.87 -15.99
C TYR A 97 -15.02 12.59 -16.35
N LEU A 98 -15.43 11.89 -17.42
CA LEU A 98 -14.74 10.68 -17.89
C LEU A 98 -13.30 10.95 -18.33
N GLN A 99 -13.02 12.11 -18.93
CA GLN A 99 -11.65 12.50 -19.27
C GLN A 99 -10.76 12.66 -18.04
N TYR A 100 -11.28 13.29 -16.98
CA TYR A 100 -10.55 13.39 -15.71
C TYR A 100 -10.36 12.02 -15.06
N GLN A 101 -11.40 11.19 -15.03
CA GLN A 101 -11.31 9.84 -14.45
C GLN A 101 -10.26 8.99 -15.17
N LEU A 102 -10.29 8.94 -16.51
CA LEU A 102 -9.30 8.20 -17.30
C LEU A 102 -7.89 8.74 -17.12
N ALA A 103 -7.74 10.07 -16.97
CA ALA A 103 -6.44 10.68 -16.70
C ALA A 103 -5.92 10.31 -15.30
N ASP A 104 -6.79 10.32 -14.28
CA ASP A 104 -6.44 9.92 -12.92
C ASP A 104 -6.07 8.43 -12.86
N ASP A 105 -6.90 7.56 -13.45
CA ASP A 105 -6.64 6.13 -13.56
C ASP A 105 -5.31 5.85 -14.27
N ALA A 106 -4.98 6.59 -15.32
CA ALA A 106 -3.71 6.47 -16.03
C ALA A 106 -2.53 6.93 -15.17
N ILE A 107 -2.66 8.00 -14.39
CA ILE A 107 -1.63 8.47 -13.45
C ILE A 107 -1.40 7.43 -12.35
N VAL A 108 -2.48 6.91 -11.76
CA VAL A 108 -2.42 5.88 -10.72
C VAL A 108 -1.80 4.59 -11.28
N ALA A 109 -2.20 4.17 -12.47
CA ALA A 109 -1.63 2.98 -13.12
C ALA A 109 -0.15 3.16 -13.47
N ALA A 110 0.25 4.35 -13.92
CA ALA A 110 1.66 4.67 -14.19
C ALA A 110 2.49 4.64 -12.90
N ALA A 111 2.03 5.29 -11.82
CA ALA A 111 2.71 5.29 -10.53
C ALA A 111 2.82 3.89 -9.92
N LYS A 112 1.76 3.06 -10.04
CA LYS A 112 1.80 1.64 -9.63
C LYS A 112 2.84 0.86 -10.42
N ARG A 113 2.86 1.00 -11.75
CA ARG A 113 3.83 0.32 -12.62
C ARG A 113 5.26 0.72 -12.27
N GLU A 114 5.53 2.02 -12.12
CA GLU A 114 6.84 2.55 -11.76
C GLU A 114 7.31 1.97 -10.41
N THR A 115 6.44 2.03 -9.40
CA THR A 115 6.73 1.47 -8.06
C THR A 115 7.01 -0.03 -8.12
N PHE A 116 6.19 -0.77 -8.86
CA PHE A 116 6.32 -2.22 -9.02
C PHE A 116 7.65 -2.61 -9.70
N GLU A 117 7.99 -1.94 -10.79
CA GLU A 117 9.23 -2.18 -11.54
C GLU A 117 10.46 -1.83 -10.70
N TYR A 118 10.44 -0.70 -9.99
CA TYR A 118 11.50 -0.31 -9.07
C TYR A 118 11.77 -1.39 -8.02
N TRP A 119 10.73 -1.89 -7.36
CA TRP A 119 10.89 -2.90 -6.31
C TRP A 119 11.31 -4.26 -6.86
N ARG A 120 10.84 -4.65 -8.04
CA ARG A 120 11.30 -5.86 -8.72
C ARG A 120 12.80 -5.79 -9.02
N ASP A 121 13.26 -4.67 -9.55
CA ASP A 121 14.66 -4.46 -9.88
C ASP A 121 15.53 -4.33 -8.62
N TYR A 122 14.99 -3.77 -7.54
CA TYR A 122 15.61 -3.77 -6.22
C TYR A 122 15.83 -5.21 -5.71
N VAL A 123 14.78 -6.04 -5.68
CA VAL A 123 14.84 -7.44 -5.21
C VAL A 123 15.90 -8.21 -5.99
N ARG A 124 15.83 -8.15 -7.32
CA ARG A 124 16.79 -8.82 -8.19
C ARG A 124 18.23 -8.43 -7.90
N ARG A 125 18.51 -7.12 -7.74
CA ARG A 125 19.88 -6.64 -7.44
C ARG A 125 20.37 -7.17 -6.10
N LYS A 126 19.52 -7.12 -5.07
CA LYS A 126 19.88 -7.54 -3.72
C LYS A 126 20.04 -9.05 -3.58
N GLU A 127 19.21 -9.84 -4.24
CA GLU A 127 19.39 -11.30 -4.32
C GLU A 127 20.76 -11.66 -4.93
N VAL A 128 21.17 -10.96 -5.99
CA VAL A 128 22.49 -11.18 -6.60
C VAL A 128 23.62 -10.78 -5.65
N GLU A 129 23.51 -9.67 -4.93
CA GLU A 129 24.50 -9.27 -3.92
C GLU A 129 24.62 -10.31 -2.79
N ILE A 130 23.48 -10.78 -2.26
CA ILE A 130 23.43 -11.81 -1.21
C ILE A 130 24.03 -13.13 -1.71
N ALA A 131 23.64 -13.58 -2.91
CA ALA A 131 24.17 -14.80 -3.51
C ALA A 131 25.69 -14.73 -3.71
N LYS A 132 26.22 -13.57 -4.14
CA LYS A 132 27.67 -13.35 -4.27
C LYS A 132 28.40 -13.39 -2.93
N ALA A 133 27.84 -12.79 -1.89
CA ALA A 133 28.42 -12.81 -0.56
C ALA A 133 28.46 -14.24 0.01
N ASN A 134 27.34 -14.98 -0.12
CA ASN A 134 27.24 -16.37 0.27
C ASN A 134 28.25 -17.27 -0.47
N ALA A 135 28.36 -17.12 -1.80
CA ALA A 135 29.32 -17.87 -2.60
C ALA A 135 30.78 -17.57 -2.23
N ALA A 136 31.06 -16.35 -1.76
CA ALA A 136 32.37 -15.94 -1.27
C ALA A 136 32.64 -16.31 0.20
N GLY A 137 31.69 -16.98 0.88
CA GLY A 137 31.80 -17.33 2.30
C GLY A 137 31.85 -16.10 3.23
N ARG A 138 31.36 -14.95 2.79
CA ARG A 138 31.28 -13.72 3.60
C ARG A 138 29.91 -13.61 4.23
N GLN A 139 29.82 -12.85 5.32
CA GLN A 139 28.53 -12.49 5.90
C GLN A 139 27.68 -11.78 4.85
N PRO A 140 26.47 -12.29 4.52
CA PRO A 140 25.63 -11.68 3.52
C PRO A 140 25.16 -10.30 3.98
N PRO A 141 25.04 -9.33 3.07
CA PRO A 141 24.44 -8.04 3.41
C PRO A 141 22.98 -8.25 3.83
N GLU A 142 22.53 -7.51 4.85
CA GLU A 142 21.14 -7.45 5.30
C GLU A 142 20.50 -6.13 4.84
N PRO A 143 20.12 -6.00 3.55
CA PRO A 143 19.49 -4.78 3.06
C PRO A 143 18.10 -4.59 3.67
N LEU A 144 17.71 -3.33 3.85
CA LEU A 144 16.37 -2.94 4.28
C LEU A 144 15.64 -2.22 3.14
N PRO A 145 14.42 -2.66 2.78
CA PRO A 145 13.78 -3.93 3.15
C PRO A 145 14.48 -5.16 2.53
N HIS A 146 14.42 -6.31 3.20
CA HIS A 146 15.07 -7.53 2.69
C HIS A 146 14.28 -8.13 1.50
N PRO A 147 14.93 -8.68 0.46
CA PRO A 147 14.25 -9.31 -0.69
C PRO A 147 13.13 -10.29 -0.33
N ASP A 148 13.38 -11.21 0.61
CA ASP A 148 12.41 -12.22 1.06
C ASP A 148 11.12 -11.67 1.69
N ASP A 149 11.10 -10.39 2.06
CA ASP A 149 9.96 -9.73 2.67
C ASP A 149 9.04 -9.05 1.67
N ILE A 150 9.44 -8.97 0.41
CA ILE A 150 8.71 -8.23 -0.60
C ILE A 150 7.85 -9.21 -1.39
N ARG A 151 6.54 -8.99 -1.36
CA ARG A 151 5.57 -9.81 -2.07
C ARG A 151 4.96 -9.00 -3.20
N PHE A 152 5.00 -9.58 -4.39
CA PHE A 152 4.47 -8.97 -5.60
C PHE A 152 3.14 -9.62 -5.97
N ASP A 153 2.14 -8.78 -6.23
CA ASP A 153 0.92 -9.18 -6.92
C ASP A 153 1.02 -8.71 -8.38
N PHE A 154 1.25 -9.68 -9.28
CA PHE A 154 1.40 -9.41 -10.71
C PHE A 154 0.08 -9.05 -11.40
N ALA A 155 -1.07 -9.40 -10.83
CA ALA A 155 -2.37 -9.06 -11.41
C ALA A 155 -2.72 -7.59 -11.17
N THR A 156 -2.43 -7.07 -9.97
CA THR A 156 -2.78 -5.70 -9.57
C THR A 156 -1.59 -4.73 -9.64
N LEU A 157 -0.40 -5.22 -9.97
CA LEU A 157 0.89 -4.49 -9.84
C LEU A 157 1.10 -3.98 -8.41
N GLY A 158 0.65 -4.74 -7.42
CA GLY A 158 0.78 -4.42 -6.00
C GLY A 158 2.11 -4.90 -5.42
N VAL A 159 2.68 -4.11 -4.51
CA VAL A 159 3.85 -4.48 -3.71
C VAL A 159 3.46 -4.46 -2.24
N ARG A 160 3.67 -5.57 -1.53
CA ARG A 160 3.40 -5.72 -0.09
C ARG A 160 4.70 -6.06 0.64
N PHE A 161 4.94 -5.36 1.74
CA PHE A 161 6.07 -5.62 2.65
C PHE A 161 5.58 -6.45 3.83
N VAL A 162 6.12 -7.66 3.97
CA VAL A 162 5.82 -8.58 5.08
C VAL A 162 6.79 -8.36 6.25
N GLY A 163 7.94 -7.74 6.00
CA GLY A 163 8.94 -7.48 7.02
C GLY A 163 9.37 -6.02 7.11
N PRO A 164 10.37 -5.74 7.95
CA PRO A 164 10.77 -4.39 8.28
C PRO A 164 11.37 -3.65 7.09
N GLN A 165 10.97 -2.39 6.96
CA GLN A 165 11.46 -1.47 5.93
C GLN A 165 12.55 -0.53 6.45
N ASN A 166 12.74 -0.48 7.77
CA ASN A 166 13.68 0.41 8.44
C ASN A 166 14.27 -0.27 9.70
N GLU A 167 15.28 0.35 10.28
CA GLU A 167 16.00 -0.17 11.45
C GLU A 167 15.08 -0.35 12.67
N GLN A 168 14.14 0.57 12.88
CA GLN A 168 13.16 0.47 13.98
C GLN A 168 12.30 -0.79 13.84
N GLY A 169 11.87 -1.12 12.63
CA GLY A 169 11.14 -2.34 12.34
C GLY A 169 11.98 -3.59 12.60
N VAL A 170 13.29 -3.55 12.31
CA VAL A 170 14.20 -4.67 12.59
C VAL A 170 14.29 -4.91 14.10
N GLU A 171 14.50 -3.86 14.89
CA GLU A 171 14.57 -3.99 16.35
C GLU A 171 13.24 -4.49 16.92
N LYS A 172 12.12 -4.00 16.40
CA LYS A 172 10.79 -4.50 16.75
C LYS A 172 10.67 -6.00 16.48
N CYS A 173 11.00 -6.48 15.28
CA CYS A 173 10.94 -7.91 14.95
C CYS A 173 11.88 -8.75 15.83
N ARG A 174 13.07 -8.23 16.18
CA ARG A 174 14.01 -8.91 17.11
C ARG A 174 13.45 -8.97 18.53
N LYS A 175 12.79 -7.92 18.99
CA LYS A 175 12.12 -7.88 20.29
C LYS A 175 10.96 -8.87 20.34
N GLU A 176 10.05 -8.83 19.37
CA GLU A 176 8.92 -9.75 19.27
C GLU A 176 9.39 -11.21 19.21
N TRP A 177 10.49 -11.49 18.50
CA TRP A 177 11.07 -12.83 18.48
C TRP A 177 11.64 -13.26 19.85
N ARG A 178 12.29 -12.36 20.60
CA ARG A 178 12.72 -12.65 21.99
C ARG A 178 11.54 -12.96 22.91
N GLU A 179 10.44 -12.23 22.77
CA GLU A 179 9.19 -12.45 23.52
C GLU A 179 8.59 -13.83 23.19
N VAL A 180 8.57 -14.21 21.91
CA VAL A 180 8.13 -15.54 21.45
C VAL A 180 8.99 -16.66 22.06
N LEU A 181 10.31 -16.51 22.05
CA LEU A 181 11.23 -17.50 22.63
C LEU A 181 11.05 -17.64 24.14
N PHE A 182 10.90 -16.52 24.84
CA PHE A 182 10.59 -16.53 26.28
C PHE A 182 9.29 -17.29 26.58
N LEU A 183 8.24 -17.04 25.81
CA LEU A 183 6.96 -17.72 25.99
C LEU A 183 7.08 -19.24 25.78
N ILE A 184 7.86 -19.68 24.79
CA ILE A 184 8.15 -21.11 24.59
C ILE A 184 8.85 -21.69 25.82
N GLU A 185 9.86 -21.02 26.37
CA GLU A 185 10.59 -21.50 27.55
C GLU A 185 9.67 -21.65 28.77
N VAL A 186 8.77 -20.68 28.98
CA VAL A 186 7.76 -20.74 30.05
C VAL A 186 6.82 -21.94 29.84
N MET A 187 6.33 -22.16 28.63
CA MET A 187 5.44 -23.28 28.31
C MET A 187 6.12 -24.65 28.57
N ILE A 188 7.39 -24.79 28.17
CA ILE A 188 8.16 -26.02 28.37
C ILE A 188 8.44 -26.23 29.86
N HIS A 189 8.87 -25.21 30.59
CA HIS A 189 9.15 -25.31 32.03
C HIS A 189 7.89 -25.69 32.84
N GLN A 190 6.72 -25.17 32.46
CA GLN A 190 5.45 -25.51 33.11
C GLN A 190 4.92 -26.89 32.69
N GLY A 191 5.59 -27.60 31.77
CA GLY A 191 5.17 -28.91 31.26
C GLY A 191 3.86 -28.86 30.45
N ILE A 192 3.52 -27.69 29.91
CA ILE A 192 2.28 -27.50 29.12
C ILE A 192 2.45 -28.15 27.74
N HIS A 193 3.65 -28.05 27.15
CA HIS A 193 3.97 -28.61 25.84
C HIS A 193 5.38 -29.19 25.74
N ASP A 194 5.53 -30.21 24.89
CA ASP A 194 6.81 -30.61 24.32
C ASP A 194 7.27 -29.57 23.28
N PRO A 195 8.55 -29.12 23.31
CA PRO A 195 9.10 -28.23 22.30
C PRO A 195 8.82 -28.65 20.85
N GLN A 196 8.73 -29.95 20.53
CA GLN A 196 8.42 -30.42 19.17
C GLN A 196 6.94 -30.26 18.80
N ALA A 197 6.04 -30.36 19.78
CA ALA A 197 4.59 -30.25 19.58
C ALA A 197 4.12 -28.80 19.39
N ILE A 198 4.85 -27.80 19.90
CA ILE A 198 4.51 -26.37 19.75
C ILE A 198 4.59 -25.92 18.29
N PHE A 199 5.62 -26.38 17.57
CA PHE A 199 5.86 -25.98 16.17
C PHE A 199 5.09 -26.86 15.16
N ASN A 200 4.67 -28.05 15.58
CA ASN A 200 3.87 -28.97 14.79
C ASN A 200 2.70 -29.49 15.63
N PRO A 201 1.70 -28.64 15.92
CA PRO A 201 0.57 -29.08 16.70
C PRO A 201 -0.19 -30.15 15.93
N GLY A 202 -0.55 -31.23 16.62
CA GLY A 202 -1.37 -32.30 16.06
C GLY A 202 -2.80 -31.83 15.71
N PRO A 203 -3.71 -32.75 15.36
CA PRO A 203 -5.09 -32.41 14.99
C PRO A 203 -5.89 -31.74 16.12
N GLU A 204 -5.51 -31.96 17.38
CA GLU A 204 -6.03 -31.25 18.55
C GLU A 204 -5.04 -30.16 18.96
N VAL A 205 -5.31 -28.92 18.56
CA VAL A 205 -4.51 -27.74 18.88
C VAL A 205 -5.06 -27.11 20.16
N ASP A 206 -4.22 -26.81 21.15
CA ASP A 206 -4.65 -26.05 22.31
C ASP A 206 -4.50 -24.53 22.11
N ILE A 207 -5.03 -23.73 23.05
CA ILE A 207 -5.04 -22.27 22.88
C ILE A 207 -3.64 -21.68 22.84
N TYR A 208 -2.70 -22.28 23.57
CA TYR A 208 -1.33 -21.78 23.69
C TYR A 208 -0.56 -22.00 22.39
N ALA A 209 -0.67 -23.18 21.78
CA ALA A 209 -0.11 -23.44 20.46
C ALA A 209 -0.73 -22.53 19.38
N LEU A 210 -2.04 -22.29 19.42
CA LEU A 210 -2.68 -21.38 18.47
C LEU A 210 -2.21 -19.93 18.63
N LEU A 211 -2.19 -19.41 19.86
CA LEU A 211 -1.70 -18.06 20.15
C LEU A 211 -0.22 -17.91 19.73
N PHE A 212 0.58 -18.94 19.97
CA PHE A 212 1.96 -19.00 19.51
C PHE A 212 2.05 -18.91 17.98
N LEU A 213 1.27 -19.72 17.24
CA LEU A 213 1.24 -19.69 15.77
C LEU A 213 0.83 -18.33 15.22
N ILE A 214 -0.15 -17.67 15.86
CA ILE A 214 -0.57 -16.31 15.50
C ILE A 214 0.56 -15.32 15.75
N LEU A 215 1.22 -15.41 16.89
CA LEU A 215 2.32 -14.51 17.27
C LEU A 215 3.49 -14.61 16.28
N ILE A 216 3.89 -15.83 15.90
CA ILE A 216 4.96 -16.01 14.92
C ILE A 216 4.55 -15.62 13.51
N ALA A 217 3.25 -15.67 13.16
CA ALA A 217 2.77 -15.37 11.80
C ALA A 217 3.15 -13.95 11.35
N GLY A 218 3.18 -12.99 12.29
CA GLY A 218 3.56 -11.60 12.04
C GLY A 218 5.07 -11.37 11.86
N ILE A 219 5.91 -12.31 12.28
CA ILE A 219 7.37 -12.17 12.23
C ILE A 219 7.89 -12.77 10.92
N PRO A 220 8.73 -12.09 10.13
CA PRO A 220 9.29 -12.66 8.91
C PRO A 220 10.13 -13.91 9.16
N ARG A 221 10.09 -14.88 8.24
CA ARG A 221 10.77 -16.19 8.41
C ARG A 221 12.26 -16.08 8.74
N ARG A 222 12.96 -15.08 8.22
CA ARG A 222 14.39 -14.89 8.50
C ARG A 222 14.69 -14.60 9.97
N PHE A 223 13.77 -13.93 10.68
CA PHE A 223 13.90 -13.69 12.12
C PHE A 223 13.51 -14.91 12.95
N ARG A 224 12.65 -15.78 12.40
CA ARG A 224 12.26 -17.05 13.04
C ARG A 224 13.37 -18.09 13.02
N VAL A 225 14.46 -17.85 12.28
CA VAL A 225 15.61 -18.74 12.30
C VAL A 225 16.08 -18.82 13.74
N ARG A 226 16.07 -20.04 14.27
CA ARG A 226 16.69 -20.41 15.53
C ARG A 226 18.12 -19.88 15.50
N SER A 227 18.38 -18.71 16.08
CA SER A 227 19.76 -18.28 16.25
C SER A 227 20.42 -19.39 17.07
N GLU A 228 21.46 -20.04 16.54
CA GLU A 228 22.13 -21.16 17.20
C GLU A 228 22.49 -20.80 18.65
N THR A 229 22.79 -19.51 18.88
CA THR A 229 23.02 -18.92 20.19
C THR A 229 21.83 -19.00 21.14
N HIS A 230 20.61 -18.66 20.72
CA HIS A 230 19.42 -18.78 21.58
C HIS A 230 19.06 -20.23 21.85
N LEU A 231 19.15 -21.13 20.85
CA LEU A 231 18.91 -22.55 21.09
C LEU A 231 19.92 -23.12 22.09
N ALA A 232 21.20 -22.85 21.89
CA ALA A 232 22.24 -23.29 22.81
C ALA A 232 22.04 -22.71 24.22
N ALA A 233 21.63 -21.43 24.33
CA ALA A 233 21.33 -20.81 25.61
C ALA A 233 20.09 -21.41 26.28
N MET A 234 19.06 -21.74 25.50
CA MET A 234 17.83 -22.39 25.95
C MET A 234 18.12 -23.83 26.41
N ASP A 235 18.84 -24.62 25.61
CA ASP A 235 19.28 -25.97 25.96
C ASP A 235 20.15 -25.97 27.23
N ALA A 236 21.09 -25.02 27.34
CA ALA A 236 21.91 -24.85 28.54
C ALA A 236 21.06 -24.54 29.79
N ARG A 237 19.99 -23.74 29.67
CA ARG A 237 19.03 -23.50 30.75
C ARG A 237 18.25 -24.77 31.10
N PHE A 238 17.80 -25.54 30.11
CA PHE A 238 17.10 -26.81 30.35
C PHE A 238 17.98 -27.88 31.02
N CYS A 239 19.31 -27.80 30.89
CA CYS A 239 20.23 -28.67 31.64
C CYS A 239 20.48 -28.23 33.10
N MET A 240 19.99 -27.06 33.53
CA MET A 240 20.16 -26.58 34.91
C MET A 240 19.25 -27.29 35.90
N THR A 241 19.54 -27.15 37.20
CA THR A 241 18.62 -27.61 38.25
C THR A 241 17.31 -26.83 38.22
N PRO A 242 16.17 -27.40 38.66
CA PRO A 242 14.87 -26.71 38.63
C PRO A 242 14.87 -25.35 39.33
N ALA A 243 15.63 -25.19 40.43
CA ALA A 243 15.76 -23.91 41.12
C ALA A 243 16.49 -22.85 40.28
N ARG A 244 17.53 -23.25 39.54
CA ARG A 244 18.28 -22.36 38.64
C ARG A 244 17.49 -22.04 37.38
N GLN A 245 16.71 -22.98 36.85
CA GLN A 245 15.77 -22.73 35.75
C GLN A 245 14.75 -21.65 36.11
N ARG A 246 14.14 -21.74 37.31
CA ARG A 246 13.20 -20.72 37.80
C ARG A 246 13.85 -19.34 37.95
N ALA A 247 15.05 -19.28 38.50
CA ALA A 247 15.79 -18.02 38.62
C ALA A 247 16.09 -17.41 37.23
N ALA A 248 16.57 -18.23 36.29
CA ALA A 248 16.85 -17.79 34.93
C ALA A 248 15.59 -17.31 34.19
N LEU A 249 14.43 -17.97 34.39
CA LEU A 249 13.16 -17.52 33.82
C LEU A 249 12.68 -16.19 34.39
N ARG A 250 12.89 -15.93 35.69
CA ARG A 250 12.59 -14.62 36.30
C ARG A 250 13.45 -13.52 35.69
N GLU A 251 14.76 -13.72 35.61
CA GLU A 251 15.69 -12.77 34.99
C GLU A 251 15.34 -12.51 33.51
N LEU A 252 14.97 -13.56 32.77
CA LEU A 252 14.60 -13.42 31.35
C LEU A 252 13.28 -12.66 31.19
N GLY A 253 12.30 -12.91 32.06
CA GLY A 253 11.04 -12.17 32.09
C GLY A 253 11.26 -10.67 32.36
N GLU A 254 12.14 -10.33 33.29
CA GLU A 254 12.54 -8.94 33.55
C GLU A 254 13.21 -8.30 32.33
N ALA A 255 14.15 -9.00 31.69
CA ALA A 255 14.88 -8.51 30.52
C ALA A 255 13.99 -8.28 29.29
N VAL A 256 12.96 -9.12 29.11
CA VAL A 256 11.99 -9.02 28.00
C VAL A 256 10.87 -8.00 28.32
N GLY A 257 10.73 -7.60 29.60
CA GLY A 257 9.73 -6.64 30.07
C GLY A 257 8.38 -7.28 30.43
N PHE A 258 8.34 -8.61 30.58
CA PHE A 258 7.18 -9.38 31.03
C PHE A 258 7.59 -10.23 32.24
N PRO A 259 7.59 -9.66 33.47
CA PRO A 259 7.90 -10.43 34.66
C PRO A 259 6.79 -11.47 34.88
N ILE A 260 7.16 -12.74 34.84
CA ILE A 260 6.27 -13.87 35.12
C ILE A 260 6.76 -14.52 36.41
N ASP A 261 5.83 -14.88 37.30
CA ASP A 261 6.17 -15.75 38.42
C ASP A 261 6.24 -17.20 37.94
N PRO A 262 7.43 -17.84 37.87
CA PRO A 262 7.55 -19.23 37.41
C PRO A 262 6.87 -20.22 38.36
N ASP A 263 6.52 -19.82 39.58
CA ASP A 263 5.80 -20.68 40.53
C ASP A 263 4.27 -20.65 40.29
N GLN A 264 3.77 -19.66 39.54
CA GLN A 264 2.37 -19.58 39.14
C GLN A 264 2.10 -20.50 37.94
N ARG A 265 1.33 -21.57 38.16
CA ARG A 265 0.92 -22.47 37.07
C ARG A 265 -0.11 -21.79 36.16
N LEU A 266 0.19 -21.76 34.86
CA LEU A 266 -0.78 -21.36 33.84
C LEU A 266 -1.81 -22.49 33.64
N PRO A 267 -3.12 -22.18 33.58
CA PRO A 267 -4.15 -23.19 33.38
C PRO A 267 -4.03 -23.78 31.97
N LYS A 268 -4.02 -25.10 31.81
CA LYS A 268 -4.12 -25.70 30.47
C LYS A 268 -5.53 -25.45 29.92
N LEU A 269 -5.60 -24.77 28.78
CA LEU A 269 -6.85 -24.38 28.13
C LEU A 269 -6.93 -25.11 26.79
N ASP A 270 -7.62 -26.24 26.78
CA ASP A 270 -7.88 -26.98 25.54
C ASP A 270 -8.88 -26.19 24.70
N LEU A 271 -8.53 -25.87 23.46
CA LEU A 271 -9.50 -25.37 22.48
C LEU A 271 -10.41 -26.54 22.10
N ARG A 272 -11.45 -26.77 22.89
CA ARG A 272 -12.57 -27.56 22.41
C ARG A 272 -13.27 -26.71 21.36
N LEU A 273 -13.19 -27.13 20.10
CA LEU A 273 -14.12 -26.71 19.04
C LEU A 273 -15.52 -27.15 19.43
N ALA A 274 -16.12 -26.45 20.40
CA ALA A 274 -17.53 -26.54 20.66
C ALA A 274 -18.23 -25.78 19.56
N ASN A 275 -18.99 -26.49 18.73
CA ASN A 275 -20.07 -25.82 18.02
C ASN A 275 -21.07 -25.41 19.10
N LEU A 276 -21.00 -24.15 19.55
CA LEU A 276 -22.01 -23.60 20.44
C LEU A 276 -23.32 -23.54 19.65
N ARG A 277 -24.30 -24.35 20.03
CA ARG A 277 -25.64 -24.34 19.42
C ARG A 277 -26.60 -23.73 20.42
N ILE A 278 -27.41 -22.78 19.98
CA ILE A 278 -28.55 -22.33 20.79
C ILE A 278 -29.68 -23.33 20.55
N ASN A 279 -30.10 -24.02 21.59
CA ASN A 279 -31.21 -24.95 21.58
C ASN A 279 -32.23 -24.45 22.62
N GLU A 280 -33.45 -24.13 22.18
CA GLU A 280 -34.51 -23.58 23.05
C GLU A 280 -34.09 -22.36 23.91
N GLY A 281 -33.15 -21.55 23.41
CA GLY A 281 -32.65 -20.36 24.12
C GLY A 281 -31.52 -20.63 25.12
N ALA A 282 -31.11 -21.89 25.30
CA ALA A 282 -29.93 -22.28 26.08
C ALA A 282 -28.72 -22.52 25.16
N LEU A 283 -27.55 -22.08 25.58
CA LEU A 283 -26.28 -22.30 24.88
C LEU A 283 -25.76 -23.72 25.22
N GLU A 284 -25.83 -24.65 24.26
CA GLU A 284 -25.36 -26.03 24.44
C GLU A 284 -24.00 -26.24 23.75
N GLN A 285 -23.11 -26.97 24.44
CA GLN A 285 -21.79 -27.34 23.93
C GLN A 285 -21.90 -28.64 23.10
N TYR A 286 -21.80 -28.55 21.77
CA TYR A 286 -21.79 -29.73 20.90
C TYR A 286 -20.36 -30.26 20.71
N VAL A 287 -20.14 -31.51 21.13
CA VAL A 287 -18.89 -32.25 20.90
C VAL A 287 -19.10 -33.17 19.70
N TRP A 288 -18.25 -33.06 18.67
CA TRP A 288 -18.30 -34.00 17.53
C TRP A 288 -18.18 -35.44 18.05
N PRO A 289 -19.01 -36.38 17.57
CA PRO A 289 -18.82 -37.78 17.91
C PRO A 289 -17.41 -38.18 17.45
N LYS A 290 -16.63 -38.78 18.36
CA LYS A 290 -15.36 -39.41 17.99
C LYS A 290 -15.65 -40.32 16.80
N VAL A 291 -14.96 -40.09 15.68
CA VAL A 291 -14.97 -41.03 14.57
C VAL A 291 -14.39 -42.32 15.12
N THR A 292 -15.25 -43.27 15.49
CA THR A 292 -14.84 -44.65 15.68
C THR A 292 -14.37 -45.13 14.32
N SER A 293 -13.06 -45.27 14.16
CA SER A 293 -12.49 -46.02 13.06
C SER A 293 -13.07 -47.44 13.12
N ALA A 294 -13.83 -47.80 12.09
CA ALA A 294 -14.24 -49.18 11.83
C ALA A 294 -13.04 -50.04 11.46
#